data_AF-L0A454-F1
#
_entry.id   AF-L0A454-F1
#
_cell.length_a   1.000
_cell.length_b   1.000
_cell.length_c   1.000
_cell.angle_alpha   90.00
_cell.angle_beta   90.00
_cell.angle_gamma   90.00
#
_symmetry.space_group_name_H-M   'P 1'
#
loop_
_entity.id
_entity.type
_entity.pdbx_description
1 polymer ?
#
loop_
_entity_poly.entity_id
_entity_poly.type
_entity_poly.pdbx_seq_one_letter_code
_entity_poly.pdbx_strand_id
1 'polypeptide(L)'
;MCQRFELLAEQSSTQFVACCEHGTVHLGWGGSIWLLSRQELIELIRLVTGPPDERLDHRGPCFVSRDSTGRTVLWSHERALAFTHAGYHAFRTLLLTARPNFERVPAEQTDVTFQSYRLN
;
A
#
# COMPACT_ATOMS: atom_id res chain seq x y z
N MET A 1 9.91 13.58 10.64
CA MET A 1 9.02 12.57 11.26
C MET A 1 7.60 13.00 10.95
N CYS A 2 6.77 12.13 10.36
CA CYS A 2 5.39 12.47 10.03
C CYS A 2 4.59 12.77 11.30
N GLN A 3 3.74 13.78 11.24
CA GLN A 3 2.94 14.27 12.36
C GLN A 3 1.46 13.93 12.22
N ARG A 4 0.97 13.68 10.99
CA ARG A 4 -0.44 13.42 10.73
C ARG A 4 -0.63 12.25 9.78
N PHE A 5 -1.45 11.30 10.19
CA PHE A 5 -1.80 10.15 9.38
C PHE A 5 -3.30 10.14 9.14
N GLU A 6 -3.68 10.07 7.87
CA GLU A 6 -5.03 9.71 7.47
C GLU A 6 -5.09 8.19 7.29
N LEU A 7 -5.85 7.53 8.14
CA LEU A 7 -6.06 6.09 8.05
C LEU A 7 -7.02 5.79 6.88
N LEU A 8 -6.52 5.09 5.87
CA LEU A 8 -7.28 4.76 4.66
C LEU A 8 -8.06 3.46 4.83
N ALA A 9 -7.49 2.47 5.53
CA ALA A 9 -8.17 1.25 5.96
C ALA A 9 -7.40 0.58 7.10
N GLU A 10 -8.11 -0.15 7.94
CA GLU A 10 -7.51 -0.94 9.02
C GLU A 10 -8.30 -2.24 9.23
N GLN A 11 -7.57 -3.34 9.38
CA GLN A 11 -8.08 -4.62 9.86
C GLN A 11 -7.55 -4.94 11.26
N SER A 12 -6.34 -4.48 11.59
CA SER A 12 -5.73 -4.54 12.92
C SER A 12 -4.56 -3.56 13.01
N SER A 13 -3.97 -3.44 14.21
CA SER A 13 -2.78 -2.63 14.45
C SER A 13 -1.55 -3.03 13.62
N THR A 14 -1.55 -4.21 13.00
CA THR A 14 -0.45 -4.69 12.13
C THR A 14 -0.89 -4.86 10.67
N GLN A 15 -2.13 -4.50 10.33
CA GLN A 15 -2.73 -4.65 9.01
C GLN A 15 -3.55 -3.41 8.70
N PHE A 16 -2.90 -2.40 8.12
CA PHE A 16 -3.50 -1.11 7.84
C PHE A 16 -2.88 -0.45 6.61
N VAL A 17 -3.59 0.52 6.06
CA VAL A 17 -3.09 1.44 5.04
C VAL A 17 -3.38 2.84 5.55
N ALA A 18 -2.36 3.68 5.63
CA ALA A 18 -2.48 5.08 6.01
C ALA A 18 -1.71 5.98 5.03
N CYS A 19 -2.10 7.23 4.87
CA CYS A 19 -1.34 8.24 4.14
C CYS A 19 -0.86 9.29 5.14
N CYS A 20 0.41 9.65 5.08
CA CYS A 20 0.92 10.78 5.86
C CYS A 20 0.66 12.11 5.14
N GLU A 21 0.89 13.22 5.84
CA GLU A 21 0.75 14.57 5.30
C GLU A 21 1.67 14.89 4.10
N HIS A 22 2.71 14.08 3.90
CA HIS A 22 3.66 14.20 2.78
C HIS A 22 3.26 13.34 1.56
N GLY A 23 2.07 12.74 1.57
CA GLY A 23 1.59 11.87 0.49
C GLY A 23 2.24 10.48 0.45
N THR A 24 3.08 10.12 1.43
CA THR A 24 3.64 8.76 1.55
C THR A 24 2.60 7.83 2.14
N VAL A 25 2.42 6.67 1.53
CA VAL A 25 1.52 5.62 2.00
C VAL A 25 2.28 4.65 2.90
N HIS A 26 1.74 4.43 4.09
CA HIS A 26 2.21 3.47 5.07
C HIS A 26 1.32 2.23 5.01
N LEU A 27 1.87 1.12 4.53
CA LEU A 27 1.22 -0.19 4.50
C LEU A 27 1.79 -1.05 5.63
N GLY A 28 1.00 -1.27 6.67
CA GLY A 28 1.30 -2.22 7.73
C GLY A 28 0.86 -3.62 7.33
N TRP A 29 1.76 -4.60 7.40
CA TRP A 29 1.42 -6.01 7.25
C TRP A 29 2.34 -6.92 8.06
N GLY A 30 1.77 -7.73 8.96
CA GLY A 30 2.51 -8.78 9.68
C GLY A 30 3.67 -8.24 10.53
N GLY A 31 3.50 -7.06 11.12
CA GLY A 31 4.54 -6.40 11.92
C GLY A 31 5.59 -5.63 11.12
N SER A 32 5.51 -5.64 9.78
CA SER A 32 6.35 -4.82 8.90
C SER A 32 5.58 -3.61 8.40
N ILE A 33 6.29 -2.49 8.19
CA ILE A 33 5.73 -1.28 7.56
C ILE A 33 6.45 -1.03 6.25
N TRP A 34 5.67 -0.94 5.17
CA TRP A 34 6.11 -0.61 3.84
C TRP A 34 5.75 0.84 3.55
N LEU A 35 6.74 1.62 3.12
CA LEU A 35 6.55 2.99 2.68
C LEU A 35 6.41 2.94 1.16
N LEU A 36 5.28 3.39 0.67
CA LEU A 36 4.91 3.35 -0.74
C LEU A 36 4.65 4.77 -1.21
N SER A 37 5.07 5.05 -2.43
CA SER A 37 4.56 6.19 -3.20
C SER A 37 3.08 6.00 -3.53
N ARG A 38 2.41 7.09 -3.90
CA ARG A 38 1.04 7.04 -4.43
C ARG A 38 0.93 6.13 -5.65
N GLN A 39 1.91 6.18 -6.56
CA GLN A 39 1.94 5.35 -7.76
C GLN A 39 2.04 3.86 -7.42
N GLU A 40 2.88 3.49 -6.46
CA GLU A 40 3.00 2.11 -6.00
C GLU A 40 1.68 1.60 -5.40
N LEU A 41 0.98 2.40 -4.59
CA LEU A 41 -0.32 1.99 -4.06
C LEU A 41 -1.36 1.79 -5.18
N ILE A 42 -1.39 2.68 -6.19
CA ILE A 42 -2.27 2.55 -7.36
C ILE A 42 -1.98 1.24 -8.09
N GLU A 43 -0.70 0.93 -8.32
CA GLU A 43 -0.31 -0.32 -8.96
C GLU A 43 -0.69 -1.55 -8.14
N LEU A 44 -0.49 -1.52 -6.82
CA LEU A 44 -0.92 -2.60 -5.93
C LEU A 44 -2.42 -2.83 -6.01
N ILE A 45 -3.22 -1.76 -5.97
CA ILE A 45 -4.67 -1.84 -6.12
C ILE A 45 -5.02 -2.45 -7.48
N ARG A 46 -4.37 -2.00 -8.57
CA ARG A 46 -4.55 -2.56 -9.92
C ARG A 46 -4.27 -4.06 -9.93
N LEU A 47 -3.14 -4.51 -9.40
CA LEU A 47 -2.71 -5.91 -9.35
C LEU A 47 -3.68 -6.81 -8.58
N VAL A 48 -4.24 -6.33 -7.46
CA VAL A 48 -5.21 -7.13 -6.68
C VAL A 48 -6.62 -7.09 -7.27
N THR A 49 -6.95 -6.09 -8.09
CA THR A 49 -8.21 -6.03 -8.86
C THR A 49 -8.16 -6.78 -10.18
N GLY A 50 -6.98 -6.89 -10.79
CA GLY A 50 -6.79 -7.48 -12.11
C GLY A 50 -7.00 -9.00 -12.16
N PRO A 51 -7.20 -9.56 -13.37
CA PRO A 51 -7.35 -10.99 -13.56
C PRO A 51 -6.11 -11.75 -13.04
N PRO A 52 -6.27 -13.00 -12.56
CA PRO A 52 -5.19 -13.76 -11.95
C PRO A 52 -3.95 -13.93 -12.84
N ASP A 53 -4.14 -13.90 -14.15
CA ASP A 53 -3.12 -14.21 -15.16
C ASP A 53 -2.29 -12.98 -15.58
N GLU A 54 -2.78 -11.75 -15.36
CA GLU A 54 -2.03 -10.50 -15.59
C GLU A 54 -0.98 -10.21 -14.49
N ARG A 55 -0.95 -11.04 -13.44
CA ARG A 55 -0.13 -10.82 -12.24
C ARG A 55 1.38 -10.91 -12.50
N LEU A 56 1.78 -11.54 -13.60
CA LEU A 56 3.17 -11.87 -13.95
C LEU A 56 3.93 -10.76 -14.69
N ASP A 57 3.35 -9.57 -14.88
CA ASP A 57 4.03 -8.51 -15.62
C ASP A 57 5.08 -7.78 -14.74
N HIS A 58 6.36 -8.13 -14.92
CA HIS A 58 7.52 -7.62 -14.19
C HIS A 58 7.91 -6.17 -14.53
N ARG A 59 7.06 -5.42 -15.23
CA ARG A 59 7.42 -4.11 -15.82
C ARG A 59 7.04 -2.89 -14.96
N GLY A 60 6.43 -3.10 -13.79
CA GLY A 60 6.04 -2.04 -12.86
C GLY A 60 6.89 -2.02 -11.57
N PRO A 61 6.83 -0.92 -10.78
CA PRO A 61 7.42 -0.86 -9.44
C PRO A 61 6.90 -1.96 -8.50
N CYS A 62 5.72 -2.52 -8.79
CA CYS A 62 5.15 -3.66 -8.09
C CYS A 62 4.79 -4.80 -9.06
N PHE A 63 4.97 -6.06 -8.64
CA PHE A 63 4.47 -7.23 -9.38
C PHE A 63 4.05 -8.37 -8.45
N VAL A 64 3.26 -9.33 -8.96
CA VAL A 64 2.78 -10.48 -8.19
C VAL A 64 3.27 -11.78 -8.82
N SER A 65 3.92 -12.63 -8.05
CA SER A 65 4.26 -13.99 -8.47
C SER A 65 3.49 -15.00 -7.66
N ARG A 66 3.31 -16.20 -8.21
CA ARG A 66 2.83 -17.36 -7.47
C ARG A 66 3.92 -18.41 -7.47
N ASP A 67 4.29 -18.90 -6.30
CA ASP A 67 5.29 -19.96 -6.21
C ASP A 67 4.67 -21.34 -6.51
N SER A 68 5.52 -22.36 -6.64
CA SER A 68 5.10 -23.74 -6.89
C SER A 68 4.27 -24.36 -5.77
N THR A 69 4.24 -23.73 -4.58
CA THR A 69 3.44 -24.14 -3.43
C THR A 69 2.07 -23.46 -3.40
N GLY A 70 1.79 -22.59 -4.39
CA GLY A 70 0.54 -21.84 -4.49
C GLY A 70 0.49 -20.58 -3.62
N ARG A 71 1.59 -20.18 -2.98
CA ARG A 71 1.66 -18.90 -2.24
C ARG A 71 1.76 -17.76 -3.23
N THR A 72 1.10 -16.66 -2.88
CA THR A 72 1.20 -15.42 -3.64
C THR A 72 2.31 -14.58 -3.02
N VAL A 73 3.25 -14.10 -3.83
CA VAL A 73 4.30 -13.19 -3.40
C VAL A 73 4.13 -11.87 -4.12
N LEU A 74 3.92 -10.80 -3.37
CA LEU A 74 3.92 -9.43 -3.86
C LEU A 74 5.34 -8.88 -3.75
N TRP A 75 5.84 -8.31 -4.83
CA TRP A 75 7.13 -7.65 -4.90
C TRP A 75 6.92 -6.14 -5.08
N SER A 76 7.69 -5.33 -4.36
CA SER A 76 7.90 -3.91 -4.62
C SER A 76 9.37 -3.62 -4.43
N HIS A 77 10.03 -3.14 -5.49
CA HIS A 77 11.48 -2.96 -5.51
C HIS A 77 12.24 -4.21 -4.96
N GLU A 78 13.01 -4.05 -3.88
CA GLU A 78 13.79 -5.12 -3.24
C GLU A 78 13.05 -5.84 -2.11
N ARG A 79 11.76 -5.55 -1.91
CA ARG A 79 10.97 -6.09 -0.82
C ARG A 79 9.92 -7.07 -1.34
N ALA A 80 9.67 -8.12 -0.56
CA ALA A 80 8.66 -9.14 -0.87
C ALA A 80 7.72 -9.36 0.32
N LEU A 81 6.41 -9.45 0.06
CA LEU A 81 5.41 -9.98 0.98
C LEU A 81 4.90 -11.31 0.44
N ALA A 82 5.20 -12.39 1.16
CA ALA A 82 4.64 -13.70 0.87
C ALA A 82 3.34 -13.90 1.65
N PHE A 83 2.32 -14.41 0.96
CA PHE A 83 1.00 -14.62 1.52
C PHE A 83 0.57 -16.08 1.36
N THR A 84 -0.06 -16.60 2.41
CA THR A 84 -0.97 -17.75 2.25
C THR A 84 -2.17 -17.32 1.40
N HIS A 85 -2.97 -18.27 0.92
CA HIS A 85 -4.21 -17.95 0.21
C HIS A 85 -5.11 -17.02 1.05
N ALA A 86 -5.41 -17.40 2.30
CA ALA A 86 -6.23 -16.60 3.20
C ALA A 86 -5.61 -15.22 3.49
N GLY A 87 -4.29 -15.17 3.69
CA GLY A 87 -3.57 -13.91 3.90
C GLY A 87 -3.67 -12.98 2.70
N TYR A 88 -3.54 -13.51 1.48
CA TYR A 88 -3.67 -12.72 0.26
C TYR A 88 -5.10 -12.19 0.08
N HIS A 89 -6.10 -12.99 0.44
CA HIS A 89 -7.50 -12.54 0.41
C HIS A 89 -7.71 -11.38 1.39
N ALA A 90 -7.23 -11.49 2.63
CA ALA A 90 -7.32 -10.41 3.62
C ALA A 90 -6.59 -9.13 3.16
N PHE A 91 -5.39 -9.29 2.60
CA PHE A 91 -4.60 -8.20 2.02
C PHE A 91 -5.34 -7.48 0.89
N ARG A 92 -5.92 -8.26 -0.03
CA ARG A 92 -6.75 -7.74 -1.11
C ARG A 92 -7.95 -6.96 -0.56
N THR A 93 -8.66 -7.51 0.42
CA THR A 93 -9.78 -6.80 1.07
C THR A 93 -9.32 -5.47 1.66
N LEU A 94 -8.19 -5.45 2.37
CA LEU A 94 -7.64 -4.22 2.96
C LEU A 94 -7.38 -3.14 1.89
N LEU A 95 -6.69 -3.49 0.78
CA LEU A 95 -6.42 -2.55 -0.30
C LEU A 95 -7.69 -2.03 -0.99
N LEU A 96 -8.68 -2.90 -1.18
CA LEU A 96 -9.96 -2.50 -1.77
C LEU A 96 -10.77 -1.57 -0.85
N THR A 97 -10.70 -1.78 0.47
CA THR A 97 -11.27 -0.86 1.46
C THR A 97 -10.54 0.48 1.48
N ALA A 98 -9.22 0.49 1.29
CA ALA A 98 -8.42 1.70 1.27
C ALA A 98 -8.66 2.56 0.02
N ARG A 99 -8.94 1.94 -1.14
CA ARG A 99 -9.07 2.60 -2.44
C ARG A 99 -9.98 3.85 -2.45
N PRO A 100 -11.26 3.78 -2.04
CA PRO A 100 -12.14 4.96 -2.11
C PRO A 100 -11.70 6.10 -1.19
N ASN A 101 -10.97 5.81 -0.10
CA ASN A 101 -10.42 6.84 0.78
C ASN A 101 -9.16 7.45 0.16
N PHE A 102 -8.30 6.62 -0.44
CA PHE A 102 -7.12 7.07 -1.15
C PHE A 102 -7.44 8.01 -2.33
N GLU A 103 -8.48 7.71 -3.09
CA GLU A 103 -8.97 8.54 -4.21
C GLU A 103 -9.43 9.93 -3.77
N ARG A 104 -9.79 10.11 -2.48
CA ARG A 104 -10.16 11.41 -1.91
C ARG A 104 -8.97 12.21 -1.40
N VAL A 105 -7.83 11.56 -1.17
CA VAL A 105 -6.61 12.26 -0.76
C VAL A 105 -6.07 13.03 -1.97
N PRO A 106 -5.95 14.37 -1.90
CA PRO A 106 -5.47 15.18 -3.02
C PRO A 106 -4.09 14.72 -3.52
N ALA A 107 -3.90 14.69 -4.84
CA ALA A 107 -2.61 14.35 -5.45
C ALA A 107 -1.54 15.43 -5.18
N GLU A 108 -1.96 16.67 -4.93
CA GLU A 108 -1.11 17.87 -4.81
C GLU A 108 -0.46 18.07 -3.43
N GLN A 109 -0.59 17.11 -2.49
CA GLN A 109 0.15 17.16 -1.22
C GLN A 109 1.67 16.91 -1.35
N THR A 110 2.23 17.06 -2.55
CA THR A 110 3.68 17.04 -2.83
C THR A 110 4.37 18.40 -2.70
N ASP A 111 3.65 19.49 -2.50
CA ASP A 111 4.23 20.81 -2.24
C ASP A 111 3.54 21.51 -1.05
N VAL A 112 4.00 21.21 0.17
CA VAL A 112 3.80 22.13 1.29
C VAL A 112 5.17 22.59 1.74
N THR A 113 5.56 23.75 1.22
CA THR A 113 6.59 24.58 1.82
C THR A 113 6.25 24.72 3.31
N PHE A 114 7.10 24.17 4.17
CA PHE A 114 6.97 24.22 5.62
C PHE A 114 6.80 25.68 6.08
N GLN A 115 5.58 26.10 6.42
CA GLN A 115 5.39 27.14 7.42
C GLN A 115 5.29 26.45 8.78
N SER A 116 6.45 26.33 9.40
CA SER A 116 6.60 25.90 10.79
C SER A 116 5.77 26.80 11.71
N TYR A 117 4.63 26.32 12.20
CA TYR A 117 4.07 26.87 13.42
C TYR A 117 4.90 26.31 14.59
N ARG A 118 5.78 27.16 15.12
CA ARG A 118 6.38 26.94 16.44
C ARG A 118 5.25 27.03 17.47
N LEU A 119 5.02 25.96 18.22
CA LEU A 119 4.31 26.04 19.48
C LEU A 119 5.34 26.45 20.54
N ASN A 120 5.11 27.61 21.16
CA ASN A 120 5.77 28.02 22.40
C ASN A 120 5.26 27.18 23.57
#